data_AF-A7SNH5-F1
#
_entry.id   AF-A7SNH5-F1
#
_cell.length_a   1.000
_cell.length_b   1.000
_cell.length_c   1.000
_cell.angle_alpha   90.00
_cell.angle_beta   90.00
_cell.angle_gamma   90.00
#
_symmetry.space_group_name_H-M   'P 1'
#
loop_
_entity.id
_entity.type
_entity.pdbx_description
1 polymer ?
#
loop_
_entity_poly.entity_id
_entity_poly.type
_entity_poly.pdbx_seq_one_letter_code
_entity_poly.pdbx_strand_id
1 'polypeptide(L)'
;MNFFTRKNRVLDDHDVPCTVCYVPSRGTKIMVPAQYTCPAGWTREYYGYLMTSHYGHKHSSQFVCVDQDAEYRYGTKPSVDGALLFPVEGRCGALPCGPFVDGYELTCAVCTK
;
A
#
# COMPACT_ATOMS: atom_id res chain seq x y z
N MET A 1 -6.37 -13.87 -6.01
CA MET A 1 -7.53 -13.30 -5.29
C MET A 1 -7.24 -11.82 -5.13
N ASN A 2 -7.86 -10.97 -5.96
CA ASN A 2 -7.44 -9.58 -6.13
C ASN A 2 -7.82 -8.74 -4.90
N PHE A 3 -6.92 -7.86 -4.48
CA PHE A 3 -7.04 -6.93 -3.35
C PHE A 3 -8.44 -6.29 -3.16
N PHE A 4 -9.13 -5.95 -4.25
CA PHE A 4 -10.47 -5.33 -4.24
C PHE A 4 -11.64 -6.27 -3.90
N THR A 5 -11.42 -7.58 -3.76
CA THR A 5 -12.53 -8.56 -3.57
C THR A 5 -12.79 -9.00 -2.13
N ARG A 6 -11.94 -8.67 -1.14
CA ARG A 6 -12.17 -9.10 0.26
C ARG A 6 -13.21 -8.26 1.01
N LYS A 7 -13.40 -7.01 0.62
CA LYS A 7 -14.52 -6.16 1.04
C LYS A 7 -15.20 -5.72 -0.24
N ASN A 8 -16.52 -5.79 -0.30
CA ASN A 8 -17.34 -5.37 -1.45
C ASN A 8 -17.29 -3.83 -1.62
N ARG A 9 -16.07 -3.26 -1.75
CA ARG A 9 -15.75 -1.84 -1.77
C ARG A 9 -14.97 -1.55 -3.05
N VAL A 10 -15.61 -0.78 -3.92
CA VAL A 10 -15.12 -0.31 -5.21
C VAL A 10 -14.26 0.92 -4.92
N LEU A 11 -12.93 0.74 -4.80
CA LEU A 11 -11.98 1.82 -4.49
C LEU A 11 -11.49 2.55 -5.75
N ASP A 12 -11.70 1.97 -6.92
CA ASP A 12 -11.36 2.55 -8.22
C ASP A 12 -11.94 3.95 -8.39
N ASP A 13 -11.11 4.82 -8.98
CA ASP A 13 -11.43 6.19 -9.36
C ASP A 13 -11.93 7.11 -8.26
N HIS A 14 -11.81 6.72 -6.98
CA HIS A 14 -12.14 7.59 -5.86
C HIS A 14 -10.92 8.28 -5.27
N ASP A 15 -11.12 9.53 -4.84
CA ASP A 15 -10.13 10.25 -4.03
C ASP A 15 -9.74 9.47 -2.76
N VAL A 16 -8.43 9.41 -2.51
CA VAL A 16 -7.84 8.76 -1.33
C VAL A 16 -7.86 9.72 -0.13
N PRO A 17 -8.54 9.38 0.98
CA PRO A 17 -8.44 10.13 2.22
C PRO A 17 -7.07 9.91 2.89
N CYS A 18 -6.55 10.94 3.55
CA CYS A 18 -5.29 10.88 4.29
C CYS A 18 -5.52 11.26 5.76
N THR A 19 -4.70 10.69 6.65
CA THR A 19 -4.69 11.04 8.08
C THR A 19 -3.27 11.29 8.56
N VAL A 20 -3.13 12.15 9.57
CA VAL A 20 -1.85 12.46 10.23
C VAL A 20 -1.97 12.08 11.69
N CYS A 21 -1.11 11.16 12.14
CA CYS A 21 -1.07 10.70 13.52
C CYS A 21 0.17 11.26 14.23
N TYR A 22 0.00 11.61 15.51
CA TYR A 22 1.11 11.97 16.40
C TYR A 22 1.28 10.90 17.48
N VAL A 23 2.50 10.40 17.62
CA VAL A 23 2.84 9.37 18.62
C VAL A 23 3.95 9.92 19.53
N PRO A 24 3.64 10.30 20.79
CA PRO A 24 4.59 11.02 21.64
C PRO A 24 5.85 10.21 21.99
N SER A 25 5.72 8.90 22.19
CA SER A 25 6.79 8.05 22.72
C SER A 25 7.58 7.31 21.64
N ARG A 26 7.23 7.46 20.36
CA ARG A 26 7.84 6.73 19.24
C ARG A 26 8.16 7.70 18.10
N GLY A 27 9.38 8.22 18.10
CA GLY A 27 9.82 9.30 17.21
C GLY A 27 10.27 8.85 15.83
N THR A 28 10.48 7.56 15.62
CA THR A 28 10.94 7.02 14.32
C THR A 28 9.84 6.25 13.63
N LYS A 29 9.68 6.44 12.31
CA LYS A 29 8.76 5.69 11.45
C LYS A 29 9.52 5.00 10.34
N ILE A 30 9.18 3.74 10.05
CA ILE A 30 9.63 3.01 8.85
C ILE A 30 8.45 2.36 8.13
N MET A 31 8.63 2.12 6.83
CA MET A 31 7.79 1.22 6.04
C MET A 31 8.62 -0.02 5.72
N VAL A 32 8.10 -1.20 6.04
CA VAL A 32 8.71 -2.49 5.69
C VAL A 32 7.97 -3.04 4.46
N PRO A 33 8.56 -3.00 3.26
CA PRO A 33 7.93 -3.53 2.07
C PRO A 33 7.95 -5.06 2.06
N ALA A 34 7.00 -5.66 1.34
CA ALA A 34 6.83 -7.10 1.14
C ALA A 34 6.70 -7.92 2.44
N GLN A 35 6.24 -7.27 3.52
CA GLN A 35 6.00 -7.85 4.84
C GLN A 35 4.71 -7.27 5.42
N TYR A 36 4.00 -8.03 6.26
CA TYR A 36 2.83 -7.54 7.01
C TYR A 36 3.13 -7.34 8.51
N THR A 37 4.36 -7.62 8.93
CA THR A 37 4.85 -7.52 10.32
C THR A 37 5.99 -6.52 10.43
N CYS A 38 6.15 -5.97 11.63
CA CYS A 38 7.27 -5.09 11.97
C CYS A 38 8.47 -5.87 12.53
N PRO A 39 9.69 -5.32 12.45
CA PRO A 39 10.86 -5.93 13.07
C PRO A 39 10.72 -5.98 14.59
N ALA A 40 11.50 -6.84 15.25
CA ALA A 40 11.44 -6.97 16.70
C ALA A 40 11.68 -5.63 17.42
N GLY A 41 10.83 -5.33 18.42
CA GLY A 41 10.89 -4.08 19.19
C GLY A 41 10.33 -2.85 18.48
N TRP A 42 9.68 -3.01 17.32
CA TRP A 42 8.88 -1.96 16.67
C TRP A 42 7.39 -2.18 16.90
N THR A 43 6.64 -1.09 17.01
CA THR A 43 5.17 -1.12 17.08
C THR A 43 4.59 -1.02 15.68
N ARG A 44 3.68 -1.92 15.32
CA ARG A 44 2.95 -1.84 14.05
C ARG A 44 1.80 -0.85 14.18
N GLU A 45 1.82 0.20 13.39
CA GLU A 45 0.71 1.16 13.31
C GLU A 45 -0.37 0.64 12.36
N TYR A 46 0.02 0.16 11.18
CA TYR A 46 -0.88 -0.55 10.27
C TYR A 46 -0.11 -1.43 9.27
N TYR A 47 -0.85 -2.21 8.50
CA TYR A 47 -0.33 -2.98 7.37
C TYR A 47 -1.34 -2.94 6.22
N GLY A 48 -0.86 -3.26 5.03
CA GLY A 48 -1.70 -3.32 3.85
C GLY A 48 -0.87 -3.68 2.63
N TYR A 49 -1.06 -2.95 1.54
CA TYR A 49 -0.49 -3.27 0.24
C TYR A 49 0.42 -2.17 -0.26
N LEU A 50 1.54 -2.58 -0.83
CA LEU A 50 2.48 -1.68 -1.45
C LEU A 50 1.88 -1.21 -2.78
N MET A 51 1.76 0.10 -2.95
CA MET A 51 1.18 0.70 -4.15
C MET A 51 2.07 1.82 -4.69
N THR A 52 1.99 2.05 -6.00
CA THR A 52 2.71 3.14 -6.67
C THR A 52 2.03 3.52 -8.00
N SER A 53 2.61 4.48 -8.74
CA SER A 53 2.11 4.86 -10.07
C SER A 53 2.34 3.73 -11.08
N HIS A 54 1.50 3.66 -12.11
CA HIS A 54 1.69 2.71 -13.21
C HIS A 54 3.05 2.94 -13.88
N TYR A 55 3.76 1.86 -14.20
CA TYR A 55 5.11 1.93 -14.77
C TYR A 55 5.20 2.69 -16.11
N GLY A 56 4.07 2.85 -16.82
CA GLY A 56 3.97 3.62 -18.06
C GLY A 56 3.85 5.14 -17.84
N HIS A 57 3.57 5.61 -16.62
CA HIS A 57 3.42 7.03 -16.34
C HIS A 57 4.79 7.71 -16.18
N LYS A 58 5.05 8.73 -17.01
CA LYS A 58 6.34 9.43 -17.04
C LYS A 58 6.38 10.58 -16.02
N HIS A 59 6.48 10.24 -14.75
CA HIS A 59 6.74 11.21 -13.67
C HIS A 59 7.47 10.52 -12.51
N SER A 60 7.98 11.31 -11.56
CA SER A 60 8.51 10.74 -10.32
C SER A 60 7.37 10.12 -9.50
N SER A 61 7.58 8.91 -9.02
CA SER A 61 6.64 8.22 -8.14
C SER A 61 7.34 7.74 -6.88
N GLN A 62 6.54 7.42 -5.87
CA GLN A 62 7.01 6.80 -4.64
C GLN A 62 6.18 5.56 -4.37
N PHE A 63 6.79 4.61 -3.66
CA PHE A 63 6.09 3.48 -3.10
C PHE A 63 5.44 3.91 -1.79
N VAL A 64 4.13 3.67 -1.67
CA VAL A 64 3.36 3.97 -0.47
C VAL A 64 2.71 2.71 0.05
N CYS A 65 2.57 2.62 1.37
CA CYS A 65 1.82 1.56 2.01
C CYS A 65 0.37 2.01 2.16
N VAL A 66 -0.55 1.39 1.44
CA VAL A 66 -1.98 1.67 1.54
C VAL A 66 -2.59 0.66 2.50
N ASP A 67 -3.33 1.15 3.50
CA ASP A 67 -3.94 0.34 4.55
C ASP A 67 -4.83 -0.79 3.96
N GLN A 68 -4.81 -1.97 4.58
CA GLN A 68 -5.64 -3.09 4.12
C GLN A 68 -7.15 -2.73 4.10
N ASP A 69 -7.57 -1.88 5.03
CA ASP A 69 -8.94 -1.42 5.19
C ASP A 69 -9.16 -0.04 4.56
N ALA A 70 -8.39 0.29 3.51
CA ALA A 70 -8.47 1.53 2.76
C ALA A 70 -9.91 2.00 2.53
N GLU A 71 -10.08 3.30 2.72
CA GLU A 71 -11.34 4.01 2.52
C GLU A 71 -11.21 4.96 1.34
N TYR A 72 -12.34 5.50 0.92
CA TYR A 72 -12.43 6.43 -0.19
C TYR A 72 -13.39 7.56 0.17
N ARG A 73 -13.25 8.70 -0.48
CA ARG A 73 -14.19 9.82 -0.28
C ARG A 73 -15.48 9.56 -1.05
N TYR A 74 -16.64 9.62 -0.39
CA TYR A 74 -17.92 9.45 -1.08
C TYR A 74 -18.16 10.56 -2.11
N GLY A 75 -18.71 10.19 -3.28
CA GLY A 75 -19.06 11.12 -4.35
C GLY A 75 -17.88 11.55 -5.24
N THR A 76 -16.71 10.95 -5.09
CA THR A 76 -15.50 11.28 -5.86
C THR A 76 -15.14 10.24 -6.90
N LYS A 77 -16.12 9.54 -7.47
CA LYS A 77 -15.90 8.58 -8.56
C LYS A 77 -15.77 9.16 -10.00
N PRO A 78 -15.61 10.46 -10.30
CA PRO A 78 -15.24 10.81 -11.66
C PRO A 78 -13.81 10.31 -11.89
N SER A 79 -13.62 9.42 -12.87
CA SER A 79 -12.28 9.10 -13.35
C SER A 79 -11.67 10.37 -13.95
N VAL A 80 -10.70 10.93 -13.22
CA VAL A 80 -9.97 12.14 -13.61
C VAL A 80 -8.53 11.84 -14.04
N ASP A 81 -8.17 10.55 -14.13
CA ASP A 81 -6.85 10.04 -14.53
C ASP A 81 -5.67 10.84 -13.95
N GLY A 82 -5.81 11.24 -12.67
CA GLY A 82 -4.81 12.01 -11.95
C GLY A 82 -3.69 11.14 -11.40
N ALA A 83 -3.44 11.26 -10.09
CA ALA A 83 -2.44 10.44 -9.40
C ALA A 83 -3.03 9.08 -8.97
N LEU A 84 -3.07 8.13 -9.90
CA LEU A 84 -3.58 6.78 -9.66
C LEU A 84 -2.58 5.91 -8.88
N LEU A 85 -3.11 5.08 -7.98
CA LEU A 85 -2.35 4.10 -7.19
C LEU A 85 -2.65 2.69 -7.69
N PHE A 86 -1.62 1.97 -8.11
CA PHE A 86 -1.69 0.59 -8.56
C PHE A 86 -0.98 -0.32 -7.56
N PRO A 87 -1.50 -1.53 -7.29
CA PRO A 87 -0.80 -2.53 -6.50
C PRO A 87 0.55 -2.89 -7.13
N VAL A 88 1.57 -3.04 -6.29
CA VAL A 88 2.87 -3.56 -6.71
C VAL A 88 2.82 -5.08 -6.68
N GLU A 89 3.20 -5.69 -7.79
CA GLU A 89 3.18 -7.12 -7.98
C GLU A 89 4.59 -7.71 -7.89
N GLY A 90 4.74 -8.82 -7.16
CA GLY A 90 5.97 -9.59 -7.12
C GLY A 90 6.12 -10.43 -8.39
N ARG A 91 7.25 -10.28 -9.09
CA ARG A 91 7.60 -11.09 -10.25
C ARG A 91 8.82 -11.96 -9.99
N CYS A 92 8.66 -13.25 -10.22
CA CYS A 92 9.75 -14.22 -10.20
C CYS A 92 10.83 -13.84 -11.22
N GLY A 93 12.10 -13.98 -10.84
CA GLY A 93 13.26 -13.56 -11.64
C GLY A 93 13.80 -12.19 -11.20
N ALA A 94 12.93 -11.20 -11.01
CA ALA A 94 13.30 -9.96 -10.31
C ALA A 94 13.38 -10.19 -8.80
N LEU A 95 12.48 -11.02 -8.27
CA LEU A 95 12.48 -11.51 -6.89
C LEU A 95 12.68 -13.04 -6.87
N PRO A 96 13.27 -13.60 -5.79
CA PRO A 96 13.38 -15.04 -5.63
C PRO A 96 11.99 -15.67 -5.41
N CYS A 97 11.65 -16.70 -6.19
CA CYS A 97 10.44 -17.48 -5.95
C CYS A 97 10.59 -18.31 -4.67
N GLY A 98 9.48 -18.49 -3.94
CA GLY A 98 9.45 -19.25 -2.69
C GLY A 98 8.80 -18.41 -1.60
N PRO A 99 9.53 -17.46 -0.98
CA PRO A 99 8.92 -16.48 -0.08
C PRO A 99 8.00 -15.52 -0.84
N PHE A 100 8.25 -15.28 -2.13
CA PHE A 100 7.39 -14.53 -3.03
C PHE A 100 6.70 -15.48 -4.01
N VAL A 101 5.43 -15.18 -4.28
CA VAL A 101 4.61 -15.89 -5.27
C VAL A 101 4.50 -15.00 -6.51
N ASP A 102 4.76 -15.56 -7.68
CA ASP A 102 4.66 -14.81 -8.94
C ASP A 102 3.25 -14.28 -9.16
N GLY A 103 3.14 -13.00 -9.54
CA GLY A 103 1.87 -12.36 -9.84
C GLY A 103 1.07 -11.95 -8.60
N TYR A 104 1.63 -12.06 -7.39
CA TYR A 104 0.92 -11.67 -6.16
C TYR A 104 1.28 -10.24 -5.76
N GLU A 105 0.29 -9.51 -5.25
CA GLU A 105 0.47 -8.17 -4.73
C GLU A 105 1.31 -8.19 -3.44
N LEU A 106 2.31 -7.32 -3.38
CA LEU A 106 3.21 -7.22 -2.24
C LEU A 106 2.55 -6.46 -1.10
N THR A 107 2.59 -7.02 0.10
CA THR A 107 2.13 -6.34 1.31
C THR A 107 3.14 -5.32 1.81
N CYS A 108 2.75 -4.53 2.81
CA CYS A 108 3.64 -3.62 3.52
C CYS A 108 3.18 -3.43 4.97
N ALA A 109 4.09 -3.04 5.85
CA ALA A 109 3.78 -2.65 7.22
C ALA A 109 4.40 -1.30 7.55
N VAL A 110 3.63 -0.42 8.20
CA VAL A 110 4.14 0.83 8.76
C VAL A 110 4.35 0.67 10.26
N CYS A 111 5.55 1.00 10.69
CA CYS A 111 6.05 0.71 12.03
C CYS A 111 6.63 1.96 12.67
N THR A 112 6.48 2.09 13.99
CA THR A 112 7.07 3.17 14.78
C THR A 112 7.91 2.64 15.93
N LYS A 113 8.88 3.43 16.38
CA LYS A 113 9.73 3.16 17.54
C LYS A 113 10.11 4.43 18.27
#